data_AF-A0A812IAN4-F1
#
_entry.id   AF-A0A812IAN4-F1
#
_cell.length_a   1.000
_cell.length_b   1.000
_cell.length_c   1.000
_cell.angle_alpha   90.00
_cell.angle_beta   90.00
_cell.angle_gamma   90.00
#
_symmetry.space_group_name_H-M   'P 1'
#
loop_
_entity.id
_entity.type
_entity.pdbx_description
1 polymer ?
#
loop_
_entity_poly.entity_id
_entity_poly.type
_entity_poly.pdbx_seq_one_letter_code
_entity_poly.pdbx_strand_id
1 'polypeptide(L)'
;MFEFIPSCDFAKPGELCEGMFDIGAEGSPETPICGTRNDLGNCLTRSVYRKSMPTTTSTSRIAATTAPSFESTYSQVGLWQHAGPCEVLDGCLRSPNFPAAYGVNESCIASLPDFFVVKVVSFATESFEDLLTVSGRSYSGPQWLGPQLVVVHSQIFWHSGGTAADSDRGWELCIEDLPSCADGLPLMPVSIPDCPLGTQALPDCQNAAPGEFCEGDGSCGTRTDIDNCYDSSFTHPPTRDVYRKNQAANETMQHEHTTVNFTSATTTTFGDHGTPWQHAGPCE
;
A
#
# COMPACT_ATOMS: atom_id res chain seq x y z
N MET A 1 -12.68 22.98 -16.63
CA MET A 1 -11.80 23.99 -16.01
C MET A 1 -10.52 23.23 -15.68
N PHE A 2 -9.44 23.42 -16.44
CA PHE A 2 -8.20 22.68 -16.20
C PHE A 2 -7.55 23.26 -14.93
N GLU A 3 -7.52 22.47 -13.86
CA GLU A 3 -6.86 22.86 -12.62
C GLU A 3 -5.34 22.86 -12.86
N PHE A 4 -4.71 24.01 -12.64
CA PHE A 4 -3.28 24.19 -12.86
C PHE A 4 -2.51 23.54 -11.71
N ILE A 5 -1.96 22.35 -11.93
CA ILE A 5 -1.05 21.68 -10.98
C ILE A 5 0.36 22.26 -11.17
N PRO A 6 0.98 22.86 -10.14
CA PRO A 6 2.29 23.49 -10.25
C PRO A 6 3.43 22.45 -10.36
N SER A 7 4.59 22.88 -10.86
CA SER A 7 5.82 22.05 -10.80
C SER A 7 6.18 21.73 -9.34
N CYS A 8 6.72 20.53 -9.12
CA CYS A 8 7.21 20.11 -7.81
C CYS A 8 8.30 21.04 -7.23
N ASP A 9 8.96 21.87 -8.03
CA ASP A 9 9.89 22.89 -7.53
C ASP A 9 9.19 23.96 -6.69
N PHE A 10 7.92 24.24 -6.97
CA PHE A 10 7.15 25.32 -6.34
C PHE A 10 6.07 24.84 -5.38
N ALA A 11 5.85 23.52 -5.32
CA ALA A 11 4.84 22.93 -4.46
C ALA A 11 5.22 23.08 -2.98
N LYS A 12 4.24 23.51 -2.18
CA LYS A 12 4.37 23.54 -0.72
C LYS A 12 4.13 22.14 -0.13
N PRO A 13 4.64 21.86 1.09
CA PRO A 13 4.29 20.64 1.81
C PRO A 13 2.77 20.41 1.84
N GLY A 14 2.33 19.22 1.44
CA GLY A 14 0.91 18.85 1.33
C GLY A 14 0.24 19.15 -0.01
N GLU A 15 0.82 19.97 -0.89
CA GLU A 15 0.26 20.28 -2.22
C GLU A 15 0.58 19.19 -3.26
N LEU A 16 -0.29 19.08 -4.26
CA LEU A 16 -0.06 18.28 -5.46
C LEU A 16 0.86 19.02 -6.44
N CYS A 17 1.70 18.27 -7.14
CA CYS A 17 2.64 18.80 -8.11
C CYS A 17 2.90 17.83 -9.25
N GLU A 18 3.35 18.34 -10.38
CA GLU A 18 3.77 17.53 -11.53
C GLU A 18 5.30 17.48 -11.64
N GLY A 19 5.85 16.28 -11.86
CA GLY A 19 7.25 16.12 -12.23
C GLY A 19 7.47 16.55 -13.67
N MET A 20 8.21 17.64 -13.92
CA MET A 20 8.47 18.19 -15.26
C MET A 20 9.94 18.06 -15.69
N PHE A 21 10.16 18.05 -17.01
CA PHE A 21 11.46 18.27 -17.65
C PHE A 21 11.86 19.76 -17.57
N ASP A 22 13.14 20.07 -17.32
CA ASP A 22 13.68 21.37 -17.74
C ASP A 22 13.84 21.35 -19.26
N ILE A 23 13.30 22.36 -19.93
CA ILE A 23 13.63 22.61 -21.33
C ILE A 23 14.95 23.41 -21.33
N GLY A 24 16.01 22.77 -20.86
CA GLY A 24 17.36 23.30 -20.93
C GLY A 24 17.79 23.43 -22.39
N ALA A 25 18.31 24.60 -22.76
CA ALA A 25 18.87 24.84 -24.08
C ALA A 25 19.93 23.77 -24.45
N GLU A 26 19.79 23.20 -25.64
CA GLU A 26 20.72 22.36 -26.39
C GLU A 26 21.83 21.61 -25.62
N GLY A 27 21.66 20.29 -25.47
CA GLY A 27 22.80 19.34 -25.57
C GLY A 27 23.55 18.93 -24.30
N SER A 28 22.90 18.78 -23.14
CA SER A 28 23.52 18.20 -21.92
C SER A 28 22.77 16.95 -21.42
N PRO A 29 23.41 16.03 -20.67
CA PRO A 29 22.79 14.78 -20.22
C PRO A 29 21.55 15.05 -19.35
N GLU A 30 20.47 14.36 -19.68
CA GLU A 30 19.17 14.40 -19.00
C GLU A 30 19.33 14.07 -17.52
N THR A 31 19.25 15.08 -16.65
CA THR A 31 19.24 14.88 -15.20
C THR A 31 17.82 15.11 -14.68
N PRO A 32 17.20 14.13 -14.00
CA PRO A 32 15.88 14.31 -13.43
C PRO A 32 15.94 15.40 -12.35
N ILE A 33 15.13 16.45 -12.52
CA ILE A 33 15.05 17.53 -11.55
C ILE A 33 14.26 17.03 -10.34
N CYS A 34 14.92 17.09 -9.18
CA CYS A 34 14.37 16.80 -7.85
C CYS A 34 13.90 15.35 -7.62
N GLY A 35 14.63 14.33 -8.10
CA GLY A 35 14.43 12.92 -7.72
C GLY A 35 13.01 12.38 -7.94
N THR A 36 12.26 13.01 -8.85
CA THR A 36 10.95 12.58 -9.31
C THR A 36 11.09 11.83 -10.66
N ARG A 37 10.19 10.88 -10.91
CA ARG A 37 10.09 10.12 -12.17
C ARG A 37 9.01 10.74 -13.07
N ASN A 38 9.22 10.76 -14.38
CA ASN A 38 8.27 11.28 -15.36
C ASN A 38 7.35 10.21 -15.95
N ASP A 39 7.58 8.94 -15.63
CA ASP A 39 6.89 7.74 -16.13
C ASP A 39 5.96 7.09 -15.11
N LEU A 40 5.63 7.78 -14.01
CA LEU A 40 4.77 7.26 -12.94
C LEU A 40 3.33 7.01 -13.42
N GLY A 41 2.84 7.83 -14.35
CA GLY A 41 1.57 7.59 -15.06
C GLY A 41 0.33 7.45 -14.17
N ASN A 42 0.35 7.95 -12.93
CA ASN A 42 -0.80 7.88 -12.02
C ASN A 42 -1.97 8.80 -12.44
N CYS A 43 -1.76 9.66 -13.45
CA CYS A 43 -2.78 10.51 -14.07
C CYS A 43 -2.60 10.51 -15.60
N LEU A 44 -3.68 10.79 -16.35
CA LEU A 44 -3.66 10.75 -17.83
C LEU A 44 -2.56 11.67 -18.38
N THR A 45 -1.47 11.10 -18.91
CA THR A 45 -0.27 11.77 -19.44
C THR A 45 0.58 12.57 -18.43
N ARG A 46 0.33 12.46 -17.11
CA ARG A 46 1.00 13.26 -16.07
C ARG A 46 1.50 12.38 -14.92
N SER A 47 2.66 12.72 -14.37
CA SER A 47 3.22 12.12 -13.16
C SER A 47 3.02 13.06 -11.97
N VAL A 48 2.01 12.78 -11.15
CA VAL A 48 1.57 13.67 -10.05
C VAL A 48 2.08 13.18 -8.70
N TYR A 49 2.68 14.07 -7.94
CA TYR A 49 3.25 13.81 -6.62
C TYR A 49 2.61 14.73 -5.58
N ARG A 50 2.63 14.33 -4.31
CA ARG A 50 2.31 15.18 -3.15
C ARG A 50 3.58 15.40 -2.35
N LYS A 51 3.88 16.64 -1.98
CA LYS A 51 5.06 16.93 -1.14
C LYS A 51 4.84 16.45 0.29
N SER A 52 5.73 15.62 0.81
CA SER A 52 5.70 15.15 2.20
C SER A 52 5.84 16.33 3.16
N MET A 53 5.09 16.29 4.25
CA MET A 53 5.31 17.21 5.38
C MET A 53 6.67 16.90 6.03
N PRO A 54 7.38 17.91 6.57
CA PRO A 54 8.65 17.68 7.23
C PRO A 54 8.48 16.79 8.48
N THR A 55 8.98 15.56 8.40
CA THR A 55 8.91 14.59 9.50
C THR A 55 10.00 14.85 10.52
N THR A 56 9.66 14.77 11.80
CA THR A 56 10.57 15.00 12.92
C THR A 56 11.01 13.67 13.55
N THR A 57 12.29 13.32 13.45
CA THR A 57 12.90 12.10 14.01
C THR A 57 13.76 12.44 15.23
N SER A 58 13.59 11.74 16.35
CA SER A 58 14.41 11.90 17.57
C SER A 58 14.99 10.56 18.01
N THR A 59 16.28 10.55 18.37
CA THR A 59 17.07 9.36 18.73
C THR A 59 17.31 9.29 20.23
N SER A 60 17.17 8.11 20.86
CA SER A 60 17.76 7.84 22.18
C SER A 60 18.08 6.36 22.39
N ARG A 61 19.06 6.07 23.28
CA ARG A 61 19.56 4.72 23.62
C ARG A 61 18.95 4.24 24.94
N ILE A 62 18.64 2.93 25.04
CA ILE A 62 18.36 2.26 26.32
C ILE A 62 19.09 0.89 26.39
N ALA A 63 19.47 0.54 27.61
CA ALA A 63 20.23 -0.65 28.01
C ALA A 63 19.37 -1.93 28.07
N ALA A 64 20.00 -3.05 27.75
CA ALA A 64 19.40 -4.36 27.57
C ALA A 64 18.90 -5.01 28.86
N THR A 65 17.72 -5.62 28.80
CA THR A 65 17.28 -6.66 29.74
C THR A 65 16.74 -7.84 28.93
N THR A 66 17.14 -9.05 29.30
CA THR A 66 16.92 -10.32 28.59
C THR A 66 15.45 -10.71 28.46
N ALA A 67 15.01 -10.97 27.22
CA ALA A 67 13.68 -11.47 26.85
C ALA A 67 13.69 -13.01 26.65
N PRO A 68 12.56 -13.72 26.88
CA PRO A 68 12.44 -15.15 26.63
C PRO A 68 12.22 -15.46 25.13
N SER A 69 12.69 -16.63 24.71
CA SER A 69 12.65 -17.14 23.32
C SER A 69 11.31 -17.83 23.00
N PHE A 70 10.63 -17.39 21.94
CA PHE A 70 9.50 -18.08 21.32
C PHE A 70 9.80 -18.39 19.84
N GLU A 71 9.34 -19.55 19.39
CA GLU A 71 9.58 -20.09 18.05
C GLU A 71 8.83 -19.32 16.96
N SER A 72 9.53 -19.09 15.85
CA SER A 72 9.08 -18.32 14.70
C SER A 72 8.21 -19.14 13.77
N THR A 73 6.93 -18.78 13.68
CA THR A 73 6.12 -18.97 12.48
C THR A 73 5.77 -17.57 11.98
N TYR A 74 6.11 -17.28 10.72
CA TYR A 74 5.78 -16.02 10.02
C TYR A 74 4.34 -15.59 10.34
N SER A 75 4.20 -14.59 11.22
CA SER A 75 2.90 -14.18 11.75
C SER A 75 2.32 -13.10 10.84
N GLN A 76 1.36 -13.49 9.99
CA GLN A 76 0.53 -12.60 9.18
C GLN A 76 -0.13 -11.47 10.00
N VAL A 77 -0.19 -11.62 11.33
CA VAL A 77 -0.73 -10.62 12.28
C VAL A 77 0.14 -9.35 12.33
N GLY A 78 1.45 -9.43 12.06
CA GLY A 78 2.38 -8.31 12.19
C GLY A 78 2.45 -7.33 11.02
N LEU A 79 1.71 -7.58 9.93
CA LEU A 79 1.75 -6.74 8.72
C LEU A 79 0.73 -5.59 8.76
N TRP A 80 -0.36 -5.77 9.49
CA TRP A 80 -1.38 -4.74 9.65
C TRP A 80 -0.88 -3.62 10.54
N GLN A 81 -0.82 -2.41 10.00
CA GLN A 81 -0.71 -1.19 10.79
C GLN A 81 -2.11 -0.59 10.89
N HIS A 82 -2.63 -0.35 12.09
CA HIS A 82 -3.96 0.21 12.27
C HIS A 82 -4.06 1.18 13.44
N ALA A 83 -5.07 2.04 13.41
CA ALA A 83 -5.44 2.92 14.50
C ALA A 83 -6.96 3.04 14.61
N GLY A 84 -7.45 3.22 15.85
CA GLY A 84 -8.87 3.20 16.16
C GLY A 84 -9.34 1.82 16.67
N PRO A 85 -10.66 1.58 16.71
CA PRO A 85 -11.26 0.42 17.38
C PRO A 85 -11.28 -0.86 16.53
N CYS A 86 -10.78 -0.85 15.29
CA CYS A 86 -10.68 -2.07 14.49
C CYS A 86 -9.69 -3.05 15.09
N GLU A 87 -9.96 -4.34 14.90
CA GLU A 87 -9.23 -5.42 15.52
C GLU A 87 -8.46 -6.21 14.46
N VAL A 88 -7.25 -6.66 14.79
CA VAL A 88 -6.47 -7.57 13.95
C VAL A 88 -6.36 -8.89 14.68
N LEU A 89 -6.87 -9.97 14.08
CA LEU A 89 -6.75 -11.32 14.60
C LEU A 89 -6.44 -12.29 13.45
N ASP A 90 -5.47 -13.18 13.64
CA ASP A 90 -5.10 -14.23 12.68
C ASP A 90 -4.82 -13.73 11.24
N GLY A 91 -4.21 -12.54 11.11
CA GLY A 91 -3.91 -11.93 9.81
C GLY A 91 -5.11 -11.25 9.14
N CYS A 92 -6.22 -11.11 9.86
CA CYS A 92 -7.43 -10.46 9.39
C CYS A 92 -7.70 -9.16 10.12
N LEU A 93 -7.95 -8.09 9.37
CA LEU A 93 -8.50 -6.84 9.86
C LEU A 93 -10.03 -6.96 9.94
N ARG A 94 -10.59 -6.57 11.08
CA ARG A 94 -12.00 -6.74 11.39
C ARG A 94 -12.64 -5.45 11.85
N SER A 95 -13.94 -5.31 11.58
CA SER A 95 -14.76 -4.28 12.19
C SER A 95 -14.71 -4.39 13.73
N PRO A 96 -14.92 -3.29 14.46
CA PRO A 96 -14.96 -3.33 15.92
C PRO A 96 -15.96 -4.36 16.44
N ASN A 97 -15.59 -5.11 17.48
CA ASN A 97 -16.41 -6.15 18.12
C ASN A 97 -16.74 -7.38 17.25
N PHE A 98 -16.18 -7.53 16.04
CA PHE A 98 -16.48 -8.66 15.15
C PHE A 98 -16.21 -10.01 15.85
N PRO A 99 -17.12 -11.01 15.77
CA PRO A 99 -18.25 -11.13 14.84
C PRO A 99 -19.56 -10.47 15.29
N ALA A 100 -19.57 -9.76 16.42
CA ALA A 100 -20.72 -8.95 16.81
C ALA A 100 -20.77 -7.64 16.00
N ALA A 101 -21.91 -6.96 16.07
CA ALA A 101 -22.11 -5.68 15.40
C ALA A 101 -21.12 -4.61 15.87
N TYR A 102 -20.61 -3.85 14.89
CA TYR A 102 -19.87 -2.61 15.16
C TYR A 102 -20.80 -1.54 15.76
N GLY A 103 -20.19 -0.56 16.45
CA GLY A 103 -20.90 0.53 17.09
C GLY A 103 -21.17 1.72 16.16
N VAL A 104 -21.84 2.72 16.71
CA VAL A 104 -22.13 3.98 16.00
C VAL A 104 -21.01 4.99 16.16
N ASN A 105 -20.79 5.83 15.15
CA ASN A 105 -19.75 6.87 15.13
C ASN A 105 -18.34 6.34 15.37
N GLU A 106 -18.07 5.12 14.92
CA GLU A 106 -16.75 4.51 15.01
C GLU A 106 -15.94 4.86 13.76
N SER A 107 -14.63 4.98 13.92
CA SER A 107 -13.76 5.22 12.78
C SER A 107 -12.41 4.57 13.02
N CYS A 108 -11.91 3.86 12.03
CA CYS A 108 -10.59 3.26 12.08
C CYS A 108 -9.88 3.42 10.74
N ILE A 109 -8.55 3.38 10.82
CA ILE A 109 -7.68 3.38 9.66
C ILE A 109 -6.76 2.18 9.75
N ALA A 110 -6.46 1.58 8.62
CA ALA A 110 -5.52 0.49 8.53
C ALA A 110 -4.70 0.58 7.24
N SER A 111 -3.55 -0.05 7.23
CA SER A 111 -2.71 -0.19 6.06
C SER A 111 -1.94 -1.50 6.12
N LEU A 112 -1.71 -2.05 4.93
CA LEU A 112 -0.69 -3.03 4.67
C LEU A 112 0.43 -2.34 3.88
N PRO A 113 1.59 -2.98 3.71
CA PRO A 113 2.51 -2.52 2.66
C PRO A 113 1.78 -2.47 1.31
N ASP A 114 2.21 -1.56 0.44
CA ASP A 114 1.50 -1.34 -0.81
C ASP A 114 1.48 -2.61 -1.68
N PHE A 115 0.35 -2.82 -2.36
CA PHE A 115 0.05 -3.93 -3.27
C PHE A 115 -0.05 -5.32 -2.62
N PHE A 116 -0.33 -5.38 -1.32
CA PHE A 116 -0.77 -6.60 -0.67
C PHE A 116 -2.16 -7.05 -1.14
N VAL A 117 -2.42 -8.36 -1.13
CA VAL A 117 -3.74 -8.90 -1.49
C VAL A 117 -4.49 -9.32 -0.24
N VAL A 118 -5.74 -8.86 -0.13
CA VAL A 118 -6.66 -9.28 0.93
C VAL A 118 -7.91 -9.92 0.35
N LYS A 119 -8.44 -10.92 1.03
CA LYS A 119 -9.75 -11.50 0.78
C LYS A 119 -10.79 -10.90 1.70
N VAL A 120 -11.95 -10.60 1.13
CA VAL A 120 -13.12 -10.15 1.89
C VAL A 120 -13.85 -11.36 2.45
N VAL A 121 -13.58 -11.76 3.69
CA VAL A 121 -14.16 -12.97 4.27
C VAL A 121 -15.62 -12.77 4.69
N SER A 122 -15.93 -11.60 5.24
CA SER A 122 -17.28 -11.21 5.63
C SER A 122 -17.52 -9.73 5.32
N PHE A 123 -18.75 -9.39 4.96
CA PHE A 123 -19.15 -8.01 4.76
C PHE A 123 -20.66 -7.83 4.87
N ALA A 124 -21.07 -7.02 5.83
CA ALA A 124 -22.42 -6.46 5.93
C ALA A 124 -22.35 -5.13 6.67
N THR A 125 -22.81 -4.04 6.05
CA THR A 125 -22.87 -2.70 6.64
C THR A 125 -24.22 -2.02 6.37
N GLU A 126 -24.48 -0.84 6.96
CA GLU A 126 -25.58 0.01 6.50
C GLU A 126 -25.35 0.47 5.08
N SER A 127 -26.40 0.53 4.28
CA SER A 127 -26.31 1.12 2.95
C SER A 127 -26.07 2.63 3.05
N PHE A 128 -25.10 3.14 2.29
CA PHE A 128 -24.81 4.57 2.08
C PHE A 128 -24.23 5.36 3.26
N GLU A 129 -24.52 4.98 4.50
CA GLU A 129 -24.01 5.69 5.70
C GLU A 129 -22.68 5.08 6.21
N ASP A 130 -22.60 3.75 6.25
CA ASP A 130 -21.45 3.03 6.78
C ASP A 130 -20.50 2.60 5.66
N LEU A 131 -19.32 3.22 5.61
CA LEU A 131 -18.40 3.12 4.48
C LEU A 131 -17.10 2.44 4.87
N LEU A 132 -16.80 1.33 4.18
CA LEU A 132 -15.46 0.73 4.15
C LEU A 132 -14.78 1.12 2.84
N THR A 133 -13.74 1.93 2.91
CA THR A 133 -12.93 2.31 1.75
C THR A 133 -11.67 1.46 1.70
N VAL A 134 -11.50 0.72 0.61
CA VAL A 134 -10.30 -0.08 0.33
C VAL A 134 -9.75 0.38 -1.01
N SER A 135 -8.46 0.73 -1.06
CA SER A 135 -7.81 1.14 -2.33
C SER A 135 -8.52 2.29 -3.05
N GLY A 136 -9.09 3.24 -2.28
CA GLY A 136 -9.82 4.39 -2.80
C GLY A 136 -11.28 4.12 -3.24
N ARG A 137 -11.75 2.87 -3.19
CA ARG A 137 -13.16 2.52 -3.46
C ARG A 137 -13.93 2.30 -2.17
N SER A 138 -15.07 2.97 -2.03
CA SER A 138 -15.96 2.82 -0.87
C SER A 138 -17.04 1.77 -1.11
N TYR A 139 -17.26 0.93 -0.10
CA TYR A 139 -18.22 -0.15 -0.09
C TYR A 139 -19.20 0.05 1.08
N SER A 140 -20.47 -0.24 0.83
CA SER A 140 -21.53 -0.18 1.84
C SER A 140 -22.67 -1.15 1.51
N GLY A 141 -23.55 -1.38 2.48
CA GLY A 141 -24.75 -2.19 2.35
C GLY A 141 -24.60 -3.62 2.85
N PRO A 142 -25.71 -4.40 2.83
CA PRO A 142 -25.80 -5.68 3.52
C PRO A 142 -25.02 -6.81 2.84
N GLN A 143 -24.36 -6.54 1.72
CA GLN A 143 -23.63 -7.54 0.94
C GLN A 143 -22.43 -6.89 0.23
N TRP A 144 -21.38 -7.68 0.04
CA TRP A 144 -20.24 -7.27 -0.76
C TRP A 144 -20.57 -7.33 -2.26
N LEU A 145 -20.43 -6.19 -2.95
CA LEU A 145 -20.61 -6.09 -4.41
C LEU A 145 -19.29 -5.87 -5.17
N GLY A 146 -18.16 -5.94 -4.47
CA GLY A 146 -16.82 -5.79 -5.04
C GLY A 146 -16.18 -7.12 -5.46
N PRO A 147 -14.91 -7.08 -5.90
CA PRO A 147 -14.13 -8.30 -6.12
C PRO A 147 -13.83 -8.98 -4.79
N GLN A 148 -13.87 -10.32 -4.78
CA GLN A 148 -13.62 -11.11 -3.56
C GLN A 148 -12.19 -10.94 -3.02
N LEU A 149 -11.25 -10.65 -3.90
CA LEU A 149 -9.85 -10.43 -3.62
C LEU A 149 -9.46 -9.02 -4.07
N VAL A 150 -8.96 -8.21 -3.16
CA VAL A 150 -8.63 -6.80 -3.39
C VAL A 150 -7.13 -6.58 -3.25
N VAL A 151 -6.53 -5.89 -4.21
CA VAL A 151 -5.16 -5.39 -4.09
C VAL A 151 -5.20 -4.09 -3.28
N VAL A 152 -4.60 -4.09 -2.11
CA VAL A 152 -4.49 -2.96 -1.19
C VAL A 152 -3.28 -2.13 -1.59
N HIS A 153 -3.51 -0.97 -2.20
CA HIS A 153 -2.45 -0.05 -2.65
C HIS A 153 -2.60 1.36 -2.04
N SER A 154 -3.46 1.49 -1.03
CA SER A 154 -3.60 2.69 -0.21
C SER A 154 -4.20 2.32 1.15
N GLN A 155 -4.28 3.31 2.05
CA GLN A 155 -4.91 3.15 3.34
C GLN A 155 -6.37 2.69 3.22
N ILE A 156 -6.73 1.78 4.11
CA ILE A 156 -8.10 1.34 4.34
C ILE A 156 -8.71 2.27 5.39
N PHE A 157 -9.92 2.76 5.09
CA PHE A 157 -10.68 3.61 6.00
C PHE A 157 -12.02 2.97 6.31
N TRP A 158 -12.39 2.94 7.57
CA TRP A 158 -13.71 2.54 8.03
C TRP A 158 -14.35 3.68 8.80
N HIS A 159 -15.63 3.92 8.54
CA HIS A 159 -16.46 4.85 9.28
C HIS A 159 -17.89 4.31 9.40
N SER A 160 -18.45 4.35 10.61
CA SER A 160 -19.88 4.14 10.84
C SER A 160 -20.60 5.43 11.19
N GLY A 161 -21.84 5.56 10.73
CA GLY A 161 -22.71 6.69 10.97
C GLY A 161 -23.30 6.72 12.38
N GLY A 162 -24.23 7.65 12.60
CA GLY A 162 -24.86 7.88 13.91
C GLY A 162 -26.08 7.00 14.21
N THR A 163 -26.56 6.22 13.26
CA THR A 163 -27.70 5.32 13.39
C THR A 163 -27.26 3.96 13.91
N ALA A 164 -28.02 3.40 14.86
CA ALA A 164 -27.70 2.08 15.40
C ALA A 164 -27.73 1.04 14.28
N ALA A 165 -26.57 0.45 14.00
CA ALA A 165 -26.45 -0.69 13.12
C ALA A 165 -27.30 -1.85 13.69
N ASP A 166 -28.02 -2.55 12.81
CA ASP A 166 -28.70 -3.80 13.18
C ASP A 166 -27.68 -4.80 13.75
N SER A 167 -28.13 -5.71 14.62
CA SER A 167 -27.27 -6.57 15.44
C SER A 167 -26.41 -7.60 14.70
N ASP A 168 -26.54 -7.71 13.37
CA ASP A 168 -25.87 -8.71 12.51
C ASP A 168 -25.05 -8.04 11.38
N ARG A 169 -24.28 -7.00 11.72
CA ARG A 169 -23.40 -6.30 10.77
C ARG A 169 -21.92 -6.44 11.16
N GLY A 170 -21.03 -6.35 10.19
CA GLY A 170 -19.60 -6.54 10.42
C GLY A 170 -18.86 -6.92 9.15
N TRP A 171 -17.56 -6.72 9.16
CA TRP A 171 -16.71 -7.06 8.02
C TRP A 171 -15.35 -7.59 8.50
N GLU A 172 -14.75 -8.41 7.64
CA GLU A 172 -13.46 -9.03 7.86
C GLU A 172 -12.68 -9.10 6.54
N LEU A 173 -11.46 -8.55 6.55
CA LEU A 173 -10.50 -8.59 5.46
C LEU A 173 -9.28 -9.38 5.90
N CYS A 174 -8.99 -10.52 5.27
CA CYS A 174 -7.86 -11.38 5.62
C CYS A 174 -6.75 -11.26 4.58
N ILE A 175 -5.50 -11.20 5.03
CA ILE A 175 -4.35 -11.34 4.12
C ILE A 175 -4.43 -12.73 3.50
N GLU A 176 -4.28 -12.79 2.17
CA GLU A 176 -4.11 -14.06 1.46
C GLU A 176 -2.62 -14.38 1.32
N ASP A 177 -2.32 -15.68 1.33
CA ASP A 177 -0.95 -16.13 1.06
C ASP A 177 -0.55 -15.75 -0.36
N LEU A 178 0.66 -15.23 -0.49
CA LEU A 178 1.20 -14.82 -1.77
C LEU A 178 1.42 -16.04 -2.68
N PRO A 179 1.22 -15.90 -3.99
CA PRO A 179 1.57 -16.96 -4.92
C PRO A 179 3.05 -17.31 -4.82
N SER A 180 3.38 -18.57 -5.02
CA SER A 180 4.78 -19.03 -5.02
C SER A 180 4.94 -20.16 -6.02
N CYS A 181 6.13 -20.23 -6.61
CA CYS A 181 6.48 -21.32 -7.51
C CYS A 181 6.99 -22.54 -6.73
N ALA A 182 7.45 -23.57 -7.44
CA ALA A 182 7.98 -24.79 -6.83
C ALA A 182 9.20 -24.55 -5.90
N ASP A 183 9.83 -23.38 -5.97
CA ASP A 183 10.91 -22.96 -5.09
C ASP A 183 10.43 -22.39 -3.74
N GLY A 184 9.12 -22.25 -3.55
CA GLY A 184 8.51 -21.76 -2.30
C GLY A 184 8.78 -20.28 -2.03
N LEU A 185 9.27 -19.52 -3.03
CA LEU A 185 9.54 -18.09 -2.86
C LEU A 185 8.27 -17.30 -3.16
N PRO A 186 7.80 -16.44 -2.23
CA PRO A 186 6.60 -15.68 -2.45
C PRO A 186 6.80 -14.61 -3.54
N LEU A 187 5.81 -14.47 -4.39
CA LEU A 187 5.72 -13.50 -5.46
C LEU A 187 4.88 -12.33 -4.97
N MET A 188 5.55 -11.22 -4.67
CA MET A 188 4.93 -9.98 -4.20
C MET A 188 4.52 -9.12 -5.40
N PRO A 189 3.26 -8.72 -5.55
CA PRO A 189 2.89 -7.72 -6.55
C PRO A 189 3.71 -6.43 -6.36
N VAL A 190 4.18 -5.86 -7.46
CA VAL A 190 5.01 -4.66 -7.44
C VAL A 190 4.15 -3.41 -7.28
N SER A 191 4.68 -2.41 -6.59
CA SER A 191 3.99 -1.13 -6.53
C SER A 191 4.17 -0.33 -7.82
N ILE A 192 3.16 0.44 -8.25
CA ILE A 192 3.26 1.34 -9.42
C ILE A 192 4.59 2.13 -9.44
N PRO A 193 5.06 2.76 -8.35
CA PRO A 193 6.32 3.49 -8.38
C PRO A 193 7.58 2.63 -8.53
N ASP A 194 7.50 1.37 -8.11
CA ASP A 194 8.58 0.39 -8.22
C ASP A 194 8.53 -0.39 -9.55
N CYS A 195 7.56 -0.09 -10.42
CA CYS A 195 7.44 -0.76 -11.71
C CYS A 195 8.72 -0.60 -12.55
N PRO A 196 9.18 -1.69 -13.18
CA PRO A 196 10.21 -1.62 -14.20
C PRO A 196 9.69 -0.85 -15.43
N LEU A 197 10.60 -0.45 -16.31
CA LEU A 197 10.22 0.22 -17.55
C LEU A 197 9.33 -0.71 -18.39
N GLY A 198 8.29 -0.16 -19.01
CA GLY A 198 7.35 -0.96 -19.84
C GLY A 198 8.02 -1.66 -21.03
N THR A 199 9.18 -1.18 -21.48
CA THR A 199 10.01 -1.80 -22.53
C THR A 199 10.93 -2.90 -22.01
N GLN A 200 11.08 -3.03 -20.68
CA GLN A 200 11.90 -4.05 -20.06
C GLN A 200 11.22 -5.41 -20.20
N ALA A 201 11.88 -6.30 -20.95
CA ALA A 201 11.51 -7.70 -20.99
C ALA A 201 11.78 -8.33 -19.62
N LEU A 202 10.73 -8.87 -19.00
CA LEU A 202 10.80 -9.59 -17.74
C LEU A 202 10.70 -11.09 -18.02
N PRO A 203 11.39 -11.94 -17.23
CA PRO A 203 11.11 -13.37 -17.26
C PRO A 203 9.71 -13.65 -16.71
N ASP A 204 9.17 -14.80 -17.10
CA ASP A 204 8.02 -15.40 -16.42
C ASP A 204 8.34 -15.70 -14.95
N CYS A 205 7.37 -15.52 -14.05
CA CYS A 205 7.59 -15.70 -12.61
C CYS A 205 8.08 -17.10 -12.20
N GLN A 206 7.78 -18.14 -12.98
CA GLN A 206 8.33 -19.48 -12.77
C GLN A 206 9.85 -19.56 -12.97
N ASN A 207 10.41 -18.69 -13.81
CA ASN A 207 11.81 -18.70 -14.23
C ASN A 207 12.64 -17.58 -13.59
N ALA A 208 11.99 -16.60 -12.95
CA ALA A 208 12.67 -15.48 -12.32
C ALA A 208 13.56 -15.93 -11.15
N ALA A 209 14.72 -15.29 -10.99
CA ALA A 209 15.61 -15.53 -9.87
C ALA A 209 15.14 -14.77 -8.61
N PRO A 210 15.58 -15.19 -7.40
CA PRO A 210 15.22 -14.51 -6.16
C PRO A 210 15.69 -13.03 -6.18
N GLY A 211 14.76 -12.11 -5.96
CA GLY A 211 14.99 -10.66 -5.98
C GLY A 211 14.76 -9.98 -7.33
N GLU A 212 14.46 -10.74 -8.40
CA GLU A 212 14.14 -10.19 -9.72
C GLU A 212 12.65 -9.82 -9.84
N PHE A 213 12.36 -8.93 -10.80
CA PHE A 213 11.01 -8.69 -11.28
C PHE A 213 10.62 -9.74 -12.32
N CYS A 214 9.34 -10.09 -12.35
CA CYS A 214 8.79 -11.06 -13.27
C CYS A 214 7.38 -10.68 -13.70
N GLU A 215 6.98 -11.20 -14.86
CA GLU A 215 5.63 -11.04 -15.39
C GLU A 215 4.81 -12.28 -15.06
N GLY A 216 3.68 -12.07 -14.39
CA GLY A 216 2.71 -13.11 -14.07
C GLY A 216 1.75 -13.30 -15.24
N ASP A 217 1.43 -14.55 -15.53
CA ASP A 217 0.52 -14.95 -16.61
C ASP A 217 -0.56 -15.94 -16.11
N GLY A 218 -0.65 -16.12 -14.79
CA GLY A 218 -1.46 -17.17 -14.15
C GLY A 218 -0.62 -18.32 -13.61
N SER A 219 0.63 -18.47 -14.06
CA SER A 219 1.56 -19.49 -13.55
C SER A 219 1.92 -19.24 -12.08
N CYS A 220 2.27 -20.31 -11.36
CA CYS A 220 2.58 -20.25 -9.92
C CYS A 220 1.45 -19.66 -9.04
N GLY A 221 0.20 -19.64 -9.53
CA GLY A 221 -0.92 -19.02 -8.82
C GLY A 221 -0.91 -17.49 -8.89
N THR A 222 -0.07 -16.89 -9.74
CA THR A 222 -0.15 -15.46 -10.02
C THR A 222 -1.53 -15.10 -10.55
N ARG A 223 -2.00 -13.92 -10.19
CA ARG A 223 -3.23 -13.34 -10.72
C ARG A 223 -2.96 -12.72 -12.09
N THR A 224 -4.01 -12.71 -12.92
CA THR A 224 -4.02 -12.18 -14.29
C THR A 224 -4.81 -10.88 -14.42
N ASP A 225 -5.07 -10.23 -13.28
CA ASP A 225 -5.97 -9.07 -13.15
C ASP A 225 -5.42 -8.03 -12.16
N ILE A 226 -4.11 -8.07 -11.89
CA ILE A 226 -3.45 -7.09 -11.01
C ILE A 226 -3.15 -5.81 -11.79
N ASP A 227 -2.69 -5.93 -13.04
CA ASP A 227 -2.56 -4.82 -13.98
C ASP A 227 -1.83 -3.60 -13.35
N ASN A 228 -0.78 -3.86 -12.57
CA ASN A 228 -0.11 -2.86 -11.73
C ASN A 228 0.99 -2.08 -12.47
N CYS A 229 1.49 -2.58 -13.60
CA CYS A 229 2.55 -1.91 -14.35
C CYS A 229 2.18 -1.64 -15.81
N TYR A 230 2.70 -0.52 -16.33
CA TYR A 230 2.48 -0.11 -17.71
C TYR A 230 3.31 -0.95 -18.69
N ASP A 231 2.71 -1.26 -19.84
CA ASP A 231 3.41 -1.82 -20.98
C ASP A 231 4.24 -0.76 -21.74
N SER A 232 5.01 -1.20 -22.73
CA SER A 232 5.82 -0.33 -23.58
C SER A 232 5.04 0.78 -24.32
N SER A 233 3.72 0.64 -24.46
CA SER A 233 2.83 1.61 -25.11
C SER A 233 2.16 2.56 -24.11
N PHE A 234 2.44 2.42 -22.81
CA PHE A 234 1.78 3.17 -21.74
C PHE A 234 0.25 3.07 -21.81
N THR A 235 -0.26 1.87 -22.13
CA THR A 235 -1.70 1.59 -22.18
C THR A 235 -2.36 1.96 -20.86
N HIS A 236 -3.51 2.65 -20.91
CA HIS A 236 -4.27 3.05 -19.72
C HIS A 236 -5.67 2.41 -19.72
N PRO A 237 -6.07 1.70 -18.64
CA PRO A 237 -5.29 1.40 -17.42
C PRO A 237 -4.05 0.52 -17.72
N PRO A 238 -3.07 0.42 -16.79
CA PRO A 238 -1.95 -0.50 -16.96
C PRO A 238 -2.44 -1.94 -17.20
N THR A 239 -1.56 -2.77 -17.75
CA THR A 239 -1.95 -4.07 -18.35
C THR A 239 -1.00 -5.21 -18.02
N ARG A 240 0.08 -4.94 -17.29
CA ARG A 240 1.08 -5.95 -16.92
C ARG A 240 0.94 -6.31 -15.47
N ASP A 241 0.90 -7.61 -15.20
CA ASP A 241 0.94 -8.19 -13.87
C ASP A 241 2.41 -8.40 -13.46
N VAL A 242 3.01 -7.42 -12.79
CA VAL A 242 4.42 -7.50 -12.40
C VAL A 242 4.58 -7.86 -10.93
N TYR A 243 5.39 -8.87 -10.66
CA TYR A 243 5.73 -9.31 -9.32
C TYR A 243 7.23 -9.18 -9.08
N ARG A 244 7.60 -9.06 -7.81
CA ARG A 244 8.96 -9.23 -7.31
C ARG A 244 9.03 -10.57 -6.63
N LYS A 245 9.96 -11.41 -7.07
CA LYS A 245 10.22 -12.68 -6.39
C LYS A 245 11.03 -12.43 -5.13
N ASN A 246 10.49 -12.80 -3.98
CA ASN A 246 11.19 -12.56 -2.73
C ASN A 246 12.46 -13.42 -2.65
N GLN A 247 13.43 -12.92 -1.89
CA GLN A 247 14.59 -13.72 -1.53
C GLN A 247 14.17 -14.76 -0.49
N ALA A 248 14.82 -15.93 -0.50
CA ALA A 248 14.72 -16.86 0.61
C ALA A 248 15.10 -16.08 1.88
N ALA A 249 14.22 -16.12 2.89
CA ALA A 249 14.53 -15.52 4.17
C ALA A 249 15.78 -16.24 4.71
N ASN A 250 16.94 -15.59 4.67
CA ASN A 250 18.02 -15.95 5.58
C ASN A 250 17.44 -15.74 6.99
N GLU A 251 17.46 -16.78 7.84
CA GLU A 251 16.88 -16.86 9.19
C GLU A 251 17.47 -15.86 10.22
N THR A 252 17.62 -14.58 9.89
CA THR A 252 18.20 -13.57 10.77
C THR A 252 17.48 -12.22 10.78
N MET A 253 16.25 -12.10 10.26
CA MET A 253 15.40 -10.95 10.57
C MET A 253 14.56 -11.24 11.82
N GLN A 254 15.15 -10.95 13.00
CA GLN A 254 14.35 -10.68 14.19
C GLN A 254 13.58 -9.39 13.94
N HIS A 255 12.29 -9.49 13.62
CA HIS A 255 11.38 -8.35 13.59
C HIS A 255 11.00 -7.99 15.03
N GLU A 256 11.60 -6.92 15.56
CA GLU A 256 11.19 -6.34 16.84
C GLU A 256 9.79 -5.72 16.72
N HIS A 257 8.82 -6.36 17.34
CA HIS A 257 7.48 -5.81 17.51
C HIS A 257 7.54 -4.78 18.65
N THR A 258 7.54 -3.49 18.31
CA THR A 258 7.58 -2.42 19.32
C THR A 258 6.18 -1.91 19.59
N THR A 259 5.62 -2.25 20.75
CA THR A 259 4.41 -1.60 21.27
C THR A 259 4.79 -0.27 21.93
N VAL A 260 4.30 0.84 21.39
CA VAL A 260 4.62 2.19 21.89
C VAL A 260 3.46 2.71 22.75
N ASN A 261 3.73 3.02 24.02
CA ASN A 261 2.85 3.85 24.84
C ASN A 261 3.51 5.20 25.12
N PHE A 262 2.74 6.26 24.88
CA PHE A 262 3.19 7.65 24.75
C PHE A 262 3.17 8.42 26.06
N THR A 263 4.17 9.28 26.27
CA THR A 263 3.96 10.54 26.99
C THR A 263 4.95 11.60 26.48
N SER A 264 4.42 12.78 26.17
CA SER A 264 4.96 13.73 25.18
C SER A 264 5.97 14.75 25.71
N ALA A 265 7.03 15.02 24.94
CA ALA A 265 7.70 16.33 24.85
C ALA A 265 8.58 16.44 23.57
N THR A 266 8.60 17.62 22.94
CA THR A 266 8.88 17.89 21.50
C THR A 266 10.31 18.38 21.18
N THR A 267 10.98 17.89 20.13
CA THR A 267 12.08 18.62 19.42
C THR A 267 12.31 18.09 17.97
N THR A 268 12.73 18.97 17.04
CA THR A 268 12.61 18.89 15.55
C THR A 268 13.86 18.46 14.77
N THR A 269 13.85 17.39 13.94
CA THR A 269 14.87 17.05 12.91
C THR A 269 14.33 16.17 11.76
N PHE A 270 14.78 16.38 10.52
CA PHE A 270 14.29 15.75 9.28
C PHE A 270 14.85 14.34 9.03
N GLY A 271 14.00 13.37 8.63
CA GLY A 271 14.34 11.96 8.39
C GLY A 271 14.80 11.61 6.96
N ASP A 272 15.72 10.65 6.88
CA ASP A 272 16.50 10.23 5.72
C ASP A 272 15.89 8.96 5.07
N HIS A 273 15.35 9.11 3.87
CA HIS A 273 15.37 8.17 2.74
C HIS A 273 14.79 8.88 1.51
N GLY A 274 15.66 9.52 0.72
CA GLY A 274 15.46 9.63 -0.73
C GLY A 274 14.92 10.95 -1.25
N THR A 275 13.65 11.29 -1.04
CA THR A 275 13.04 12.53 -1.56
C THR A 275 11.79 12.93 -0.76
N PRO A 276 11.43 14.22 -0.71
CA PRO A 276 10.28 14.70 0.08
C PRO A 276 8.93 14.49 -0.65
N TRP A 277 8.76 13.39 -1.38
CA TRP A 277 7.61 13.18 -2.28
C TRP A 277 6.87 11.88 -1.96
N GLN A 278 5.54 11.96 -1.90
CA GLN A 278 4.61 10.83 -1.78
C GLN A 278 3.75 10.78 -3.03
N HIS A 279 3.36 9.59 -3.50
CA HIS A 279 2.50 9.47 -4.68
C HIS A 279 1.09 9.96 -4.37
N ALA A 280 0.55 10.82 -5.24
CA ALA A 280 -0.87 11.14 -5.19
C ALA A 280 -1.63 9.93 -5.78
N GLY A 281 -2.73 9.51 -5.17
CA GLY A 281 -3.61 8.46 -5.71
C GLY A 281 -4.13 8.81 -7.12
N PRO A 282 -4.96 7.94 -7.73
CA PRO A 282 -5.49 8.18 -9.07
C PRO A 282 -6.17 9.56 -9.13
N CYS A 283 -5.89 10.34 -10.19
CA CYS A 283 -6.55 11.63 -10.40
C CYS A 283 -8.03 11.42 -10.74
N GLU A 284 -8.94 11.74 -9.80
CA GLU A 284 -10.34 12.09 -10.10
C GLU A 284 -10.48 13.58 -10.42
#